data_AF-A0A357AN57-F1
#
_entry.id   AF-A0A357AN57-F1
#
_cell.length_a   1.000
_cell.length_b   1.000
_cell.length_c   1.000
_cell.angle_alpha   90.00
_cell.angle_beta   90.00
_cell.angle_gamma   90.00
#
_symmetry.space_group_name_H-M   'P 1'
#
loop_
_entity.id
_entity.type
_entity.pdbx_description
1 polymer ?
#
loop_
_entity_poly.entity_id
_entity_poly.type
_entity_poly.pdbx_seq_one_letter_code
_entity_poly.pdbx_strand_id
1 'polypeptide(L)'
;MNEETIERRKILAVDLLTRLKSVRDHLKEIMADLGDSSGDFLNKVYTDNYDKIEEKVDLFNKNVEQVKELNIQMTAAMNDWYRFIKDDKELSSPLFPLRLRLKRKQLKGKIKEIKQEITGIGIKNRLIGEDIKRMESTLEYEATLRLKKDVRYEDYLTHLKLKSQLIEEISYLLPTLPGICIDKIHLDHLDEAISALKA
;
A
#
# COMPACT_ATOMS: atom_id res chain seq x y z
N MET A 1 -13.82 -19.42 54.79
CA MET A 1 -13.78 -18.03 54.31
C MET A 1 -14.89 -17.27 55.01
N ASN A 2 -14.63 -16.10 55.59
CA ASN A 2 -15.71 -15.26 56.12
C ASN A 2 -16.55 -14.72 54.94
N GLU A 3 -17.87 -14.65 55.11
CA GLU A 3 -18.80 -14.05 54.14
C GLU A 3 -18.35 -12.64 53.71
N GLU A 4 -17.84 -11.85 54.65
CA GLU A 4 -17.29 -10.52 54.39
C GLU A 4 -16.11 -10.53 53.39
N THR A 5 -15.29 -11.59 53.38
CA THR A 5 -14.18 -11.73 52.44
C THR A 5 -14.66 -12.11 51.05
N ILE A 6 -15.74 -12.90 50.94
CA ILE A 6 -16.35 -13.25 49.66
C ILE A 6 -16.98 -12.00 49.04
N GLU A 7 -17.69 -11.21 49.85
CA GLU A 7 -18.37 -10.00 49.39
C GLU A 7 -17.39 -8.94 48.88
N ARG A 8 -16.28 -8.71 49.62
CA ARG A 8 -15.21 -7.80 49.15
C ARG A 8 -14.59 -8.24 47.82
N ARG A 9 -14.43 -9.55 47.61
CA ARG A 9 -13.91 -10.10 46.34
C ARG A 9 -14.93 -9.95 45.21
N LYS A 10 -16.23 -10.15 45.47
CA LYS A 10 -17.30 -9.87 44.49
C LYS A 10 -17.30 -8.40 44.06
N ILE A 11 -17.22 -7.48 45.01
CA ILE A 11 -17.15 -6.03 44.73
C ILE A 11 -15.93 -5.70 43.86
N LEU A 12 -14.76 -6.25 44.20
CA LEU A 12 -13.55 -6.09 43.40
C LEU A 12 -13.70 -6.67 41.98
N ALA A 13 -14.30 -7.86 41.83
CA ALA A 13 -14.58 -8.46 40.52
C ALA A 13 -15.45 -7.55 39.65
N VAL A 14 -16.50 -6.98 40.23
CA VAL A 14 -17.42 -6.07 39.55
C VAL A 14 -16.70 -4.78 39.13
N ASP A 15 -15.85 -4.20 39.99
CA ASP A 15 -15.05 -3.01 39.65
C ASP A 15 -14.10 -3.30 38.48
N LEU A 16 -13.36 -4.41 38.54
CA LEU A 16 -12.43 -4.80 37.48
C LEU A 16 -13.14 -5.06 36.14
N LEU A 17 -14.28 -5.76 36.14
CA LEU A 17 -15.08 -5.99 34.94
C LEU A 17 -15.68 -4.70 34.38
N THR A 18 -16.08 -3.76 35.24
CA THR A 18 -16.60 -2.45 34.83
C THR A 18 -15.49 -1.61 34.19
N ARG A 19 -14.28 -1.62 34.77
CA ARG A 19 -13.09 -1.00 34.17
C ARG A 19 -12.73 -1.64 32.83
N LEU A 20 -12.80 -2.96 32.73
CA LEU A 20 -12.54 -3.68 31.48
C LEU A 20 -13.54 -3.29 30.38
N LYS A 21 -14.82 -3.08 30.74
CA LYS A 21 -15.83 -2.57 29.83
C LYS A 21 -15.49 -1.16 29.33
N SER A 22 -15.16 -0.24 30.25
CA SER A 22 -14.75 1.12 29.89
C SER A 22 -13.54 1.13 28.94
N VAL A 23 -12.51 0.32 29.24
CA VAL A 23 -11.33 0.18 28.38
C VAL A 23 -11.69 -0.39 27.00
N ARG A 24 -12.61 -1.35 26.91
CA ARG A 24 -13.09 -1.89 25.63
C ARG A 24 -13.77 -0.81 24.79
N ASP A 25 -14.63 0.00 25.41
CA ASP A 25 -15.39 1.03 24.71
C ASP A 25 -14.46 2.16 24.24
N HIS A 26 -13.53 2.60 25.09
CA HIS A 26 -12.49 3.57 24.71
C HIS A 26 -11.60 3.07 23.57
N LEU A 27 -11.18 1.80 23.61
CA LEU A 27 -10.42 1.19 22.50
C LEU A 27 -11.20 1.18 21.19
N LYS A 28 -12.53 1.02 21.21
CA LYS A 28 -13.35 1.10 20.00
C LYS A 28 -13.38 2.51 19.42
N GLU A 29 -13.53 3.52 20.28
CA GLU A 29 -13.52 4.93 19.89
C GLU A 29 -12.17 5.31 19.27
N ILE A 30 -11.05 5.01 19.95
CA ILE A 30 -9.72 5.31 19.41
C ILE A 30 -9.49 4.59 18.06
N MET A 31 -9.94 3.33 17.91
CA MET A 31 -9.80 2.62 16.64
C MET A 31 -10.59 3.26 15.51
N ALA A 32 -11.78 3.80 15.77
CA ALA A 32 -12.55 4.54 14.79
C ALA A 32 -11.81 5.82 14.37
N ASP A 33 -11.33 6.60 15.35
CA ASP A 33 -10.59 7.85 15.11
C ASP A 33 -9.26 7.64 14.37
N LEU A 34 -8.52 6.57 14.70
CA LEU A 34 -7.31 6.18 13.99
C LEU A 34 -7.62 5.70 12.57
N GLY A 35 -8.74 4.99 12.38
CA GLY A 35 -9.23 4.59 11.06
C GLY A 35 -9.48 5.81 10.17
N ASP A 36 -10.25 6.77 10.66
CA ASP A 36 -10.59 7.99 9.93
C ASP A 36 -9.36 8.84 9.61
N SER A 37 -8.43 8.97 10.57
CA SER A 37 -7.22 9.77 10.37
C SER A 37 -6.11 9.07 9.59
N SER A 38 -6.14 7.75 9.43
CA SER A 38 -5.13 7.00 8.66
C SER A 38 -5.08 7.45 7.19
N GLY A 39 -6.24 7.74 6.60
CA GLY A 39 -6.34 8.30 5.25
C GLY A 39 -5.69 9.67 5.14
N ASP A 40 -5.83 10.51 6.16
CA ASP A 40 -5.20 11.84 6.19
C ASP A 40 -3.68 11.77 6.25
N PHE A 41 -3.13 10.82 7.03
CA PHE A 41 -1.68 10.61 7.09
C PHE A 41 -1.12 10.16 5.75
N LEU A 42 -1.81 9.23 5.08
CA LEU A 42 -1.44 8.78 3.75
C LEU A 42 -1.49 9.95 2.77
N ASN A 43 -2.60 10.67 2.71
CA ASN A 43 -2.78 11.81 1.81
C ASN A 43 -1.72 12.89 2.02
N LYS A 44 -1.37 13.21 3.27
CA LYS A 44 -0.29 14.16 3.57
C LYS A 44 1.05 13.69 3.04
N VAL A 45 1.41 12.43 3.28
CA VAL A 45 2.69 11.87 2.81
C VAL A 45 2.77 11.85 1.29
N TYR A 46 1.67 11.52 0.60
CA TYR A 46 1.60 11.59 -0.86
C TYR A 46 1.70 13.04 -1.37
N THR A 47 1.03 13.99 -0.71
CA THR A 47 1.10 15.41 -1.07
C THR A 47 2.52 15.96 -0.90
N ASP A 48 3.19 15.62 0.21
CA ASP A 48 4.57 16.01 0.50
C ASP A 48 5.57 15.48 -0.54
N ASN A 49 5.22 14.39 -1.23
CA ASN A 49 6.07 13.75 -2.24
C ASN A 49 5.51 13.86 -3.67
N TYR A 50 4.48 14.70 -3.89
CA TYR A 50 3.78 14.82 -5.16
C TYR A 50 4.75 15.12 -6.31
N ASP A 51 5.63 16.10 -6.14
CA ASP A 51 6.59 16.54 -7.19
C ASP A 51 7.48 15.39 -7.69
N LYS A 52 7.91 14.50 -6.79
CA LYS A 52 8.76 13.35 -7.14
C LYS A 52 7.98 12.27 -7.90
N ILE A 53 6.71 12.08 -7.54
CA ILE A 53 5.81 11.16 -8.23
C ILE A 53 5.53 11.70 -9.63
N GLU A 54 5.21 12.99 -9.72
CA GLU A 54 4.95 13.70 -10.98
C GLU A 54 6.15 13.63 -11.91
N GLU A 55 7.37 13.88 -11.42
CA GLU A 55 8.61 13.76 -12.22
C GLU A 55 8.75 12.38 -12.88
N LYS A 56 8.46 11.30 -12.13
CA LYS A 56 8.56 9.93 -12.66
C LYS A 56 7.48 9.64 -13.69
N VAL A 57 6.26 10.13 -13.46
CA VAL A 57 5.14 10.00 -14.40
C VAL A 57 5.43 10.76 -15.69
N ASP A 58 5.94 11.98 -15.59
CA ASP A 58 6.32 12.81 -16.74
C ASP A 58 7.44 12.16 -17.56
N LEU A 59 8.45 11.60 -16.89
CA LEU A 59 9.52 10.87 -17.56
C LEU A 59 8.98 9.64 -18.32
N PHE A 60 8.04 8.92 -17.72
CA PHE A 60 7.37 7.79 -18.39
C PHE A 60 6.58 8.25 -19.61
N ASN A 61 5.77 9.30 -19.47
CA ASN A 61 4.98 9.86 -20.57
C ASN A 61 5.86 10.35 -21.72
N LYS A 62 6.96 11.05 -21.40
CA LYS A 62 7.94 11.49 -22.39
C LYS A 62 8.53 10.31 -23.16
N ASN A 63 8.86 9.22 -22.48
CA ASN A 63 9.37 8.01 -23.12
C ASN A 63 8.32 7.34 -24.03
N VAL A 64 7.04 7.36 -23.64
CA VAL A 64 5.94 6.88 -24.50
C VAL A 64 5.84 7.70 -25.78
N GLU A 65 5.92 9.03 -25.69
CA GLU A 65 5.91 9.90 -26.87
C GLU A 65 7.14 9.68 -27.77
N GLN A 66 8.32 9.47 -27.19
CA GLN A 66 9.53 9.12 -27.94
C GLN A 66 9.35 7.81 -28.73
N VAL A 67 8.73 6.79 -28.15
CA VAL A 67 8.46 5.53 -28.87
C VAL A 67 7.47 5.74 -30.01
N LYS A 68 6.47 6.61 -29.86
CA LYS A 68 5.55 6.96 -30.95
C LYS A 68 6.30 7.64 -32.10
N GLU A 69 7.16 8.60 -31.80
CA GLU A 69 7.98 9.30 -32.80
C GLU A 69 8.91 8.32 -33.54
N LEU A 70 9.57 7.42 -32.83
CA LEU A 70 10.40 6.37 -33.41
C LEU A 70 9.61 5.43 -34.34
N ASN A 71 8.37 5.09 -33.98
CA ASN A 71 7.48 4.32 -34.85
C ASN A 71 7.12 5.09 -36.13
N ILE A 72 6.83 6.40 -36.03
CA ILE A 72 6.58 7.26 -37.19
C ILE A 72 7.80 7.28 -38.11
N GLN A 73 9.01 7.44 -37.56
CA GLN A 73 10.26 7.42 -38.33
C GLN A 73 10.50 6.07 -39.02
N MET A 74 10.18 4.97 -38.34
CA MET A 74 10.27 3.63 -38.93
C MET A 74 9.29 3.47 -40.10
N THR A 75 8.04 3.92 -39.94
CA THR A 75 7.04 3.91 -41.02
C THR A 75 7.44 4.79 -42.19
N ALA A 76 8.00 5.98 -41.94
CA ALA A 76 8.53 6.85 -42.98
C ALA A 76 9.65 6.16 -43.78
N ALA A 77 10.61 5.52 -43.10
CA ALA A 77 11.67 4.78 -43.76
C ALA A 77 11.14 3.60 -44.61
N MET A 78 10.10 2.91 -44.14
CA MET A 78 9.43 1.85 -44.92
C MET A 78 8.71 2.41 -46.16
N ASN A 79 8.04 3.56 -46.02
CA ASN A 79 7.37 4.23 -47.14
C ASN A 79 8.37 4.71 -48.20
N ASP A 80 9.52 5.25 -47.78
CA ASP A 80 10.60 5.63 -48.70
C ASP A 80 11.14 4.44 -49.48
N TRP A 81 11.32 3.31 -48.80
CA TRP A 81 11.68 2.06 -49.46
C TRP A 81 10.61 1.60 -50.45
N TYR A 82 9.34 1.67 -50.06
CA TYR A 82 8.21 1.29 -50.91
C TYR A 82 8.12 2.16 -52.17
N ARG A 83 8.35 3.46 -52.05
CA ARG A 83 8.44 4.40 -53.18
C ARG A 83 9.60 4.03 -54.10
N PHE A 84 10.78 3.74 -53.54
CA PHE A 84 11.95 3.35 -54.33
C PHE A 84 11.72 2.06 -55.16
N ILE A 85 11.07 1.04 -54.60
CA ILE A 85 10.80 -0.22 -55.33
C ILE A 85 9.65 -0.12 -56.33
N LYS A 86 8.84 0.95 -56.26
CA LYS A 86 7.71 1.22 -57.16
C LYS A 86 8.00 2.27 -58.23
N ASP A 87 9.20 2.86 -58.22
CA ASP A 87 9.58 3.86 -59.21
C ASP A 87 10.05 3.17 -60.49
N ASP A 88 9.24 3.23 -61.54
CA ASP A 88 9.52 2.66 -62.86
C ASP A 88 10.85 3.17 -63.45
N LYS A 89 11.24 4.42 -63.15
CA LYS A 89 12.51 4.98 -63.62
C LYS A 89 13.71 4.33 -62.93
N GLU A 90 13.62 4.08 -61.63
CA GLU A 90 14.69 3.38 -60.89
C GLU A 90 14.76 1.91 -61.31
N LEU A 91 13.62 1.24 -61.52
CA LEU A 91 13.55 -0.16 -61.96
C LEU A 91 14.22 -0.40 -63.32
N SER A 92 14.09 0.55 -64.24
CA SER A 92 14.72 0.48 -65.58
C SER A 92 16.22 0.80 -65.59
N SER A 93 16.79 1.22 -64.45
CA SER A 93 18.19 1.62 -64.36
C SER A 93 19.15 0.42 -64.34
N PRO A 94 20.27 0.43 -65.10
CA PRO A 94 21.26 -0.65 -65.08
C PRO A 94 21.98 -0.77 -63.72
N LEU A 95 21.98 0.31 -62.91
CA LEU A 95 22.56 0.31 -61.57
C LEU A 95 21.56 -0.12 -60.48
N PHE A 96 20.34 -0.46 -60.86
CA PHE A 96 19.27 -0.83 -59.92
C PHE A 96 19.66 -1.94 -58.94
N PRO A 97 20.29 -3.07 -59.36
CA PRO A 97 20.66 -4.13 -58.41
C PRO A 97 21.62 -3.65 -57.32
N LEU A 98 22.54 -2.75 -57.67
CA LEU A 98 23.51 -2.18 -56.72
C LEU A 98 22.81 -1.21 -55.76
N ARG A 99 21.99 -0.29 -56.29
CA ARG A 99 21.21 0.68 -55.50
C ARG A 99 20.22 -0.01 -54.57
N LEU A 100 19.54 -1.06 -55.05
CA LEU A 100 18.63 -1.90 -54.28
C LEU A 100 19.35 -2.51 -53.07
N ARG A 101 20.55 -3.08 -53.27
CA ARG A 101 21.34 -3.65 -52.18
C ARG A 101 21.73 -2.59 -51.15
N LEU A 102 22.14 -1.40 -51.59
CA LEU A 102 22.51 -0.29 -50.71
C LEU A 102 21.31 0.23 -49.91
N LYS A 103 20.20 0.57 -50.58
CA LYS A 103 18.97 1.04 -49.94
C LYS A 103 18.40 0.01 -48.96
N ARG A 104 18.43 -1.28 -49.32
CA ARG A 104 18.00 -2.36 -48.42
C ARG A 104 18.88 -2.45 -47.18
N LYS A 105 20.20 -2.30 -47.33
CA LYS A 105 21.14 -2.30 -46.19
C LYS A 105 20.89 -1.09 -45.28
N GLN A 106 20.68 0.10 -45.87
CA GLN A 106 20.35 1.33 -45.14
C GLN A 106 19.03 1.19 -44.36
N LEU A 107 17.97 0.69 -45.01
CA LEU A 107 16.68 0.46 -44.36
C LEU A 107 16.81 -0.51 -43.18
N LYS A 108 17.48 -1.66 -43.40
CA LYS A 108 17.72 -2.63 -42.33
C LYS A 108 18.51 -2.04 -41.18
N GLY A 109 19.51 -1.19 -41.47
CA GLY A 109 20.28 -0.44 -40.47
C GLY A 109 19.38 0.46 -39.63
N LYS A 110 18.63 1.36 -40.28
CA LYS A 110 17.70 2.28 -39.62
C LYS A 110 16.65 1.56 -38.77
N ILE A 111 16.02 0.51 -39.31
CA ILE A 111 15.04 -0.29 -38.55
C ILE A 111 15.70 -0.94 -37.33
N LYS A 112 16.94 -1.43 -37.46
CA LYS A 112 17.66 -2.04 -36.34
C LYS A 112 17.98 -1.01 -35.25
N GLU A 113 18.47 0.17 -35.63
CA GLU A 113 18.77 1.28 -34.72
C GLU A 113 17.51 1.71 -33.95
N ILE A 114 16.41 1.98 -34.68
CA ILE A 114 15.13 2.35 -34.07
C ILE A 114 14.63 1.26 -33.10
N LYS A 115 14.71 -0.02 -33.49
CA LYS A 115 14.32 -1.12 -32.59
C LYS A 115 15.18 -1.19 -31.34
N GLN A 116 16.49 -0.95 -31.44
CA GLN A 116 17.39 -0.92 -30.30
C GLN A 116 17.04 0.24 -29.35
N GLU A 117 16.71 1.40 -29.90
CA GLU A 117 16.30 2.56 -29.12
C GLU A 117 14.96 2.33 -28.41
N ILE A 118 13.95 1.80 -29.11
CA ILE A 118 12.67 1.38 -28.50
C ILE A 118 12.89 0.38 -27.37
N THR A 119 13.79 -0.60 -27.57
CA THR A 119 14.11 -1.59 -26.53
C THR A 119 14.77 -0.91 -25.33
N GLY A 120 15.70 0.02 -25.56
CA GLY A 120 16.34 0.79 -24.50
C GLY A 120 15.35 1.65 -23.71
N ILE A 121 14.41 2.30 -24.38
CA ILE A 121 13.32 3.04 -23.74
C ILE A 121 12.41 2.09 -22.95
N GLY A 122 12.09 0.91 -23.49
CA GLY A 122 11.31 -0.11 -22.78
C GLY A 122 11.95 -0.55 -21.46
N ILE A 123 13.28 -0.71 -21.44
CA ILE A 123 14.02 -1.00 -20.20
C ILE A 123 13.93 0.17 -19.22
N LYS A 124 14.11 1.41 -19.68
CA LYS A 124 13.97 2.61 -18.83
C LYS A 124 12.58 2.71 -18.22
N ASN A 125 11.52 2.48 -19.01
CA ASN A 125 10.14 2.50 -18.52
C ASN A 125 9.86 1.41 -17.48
N ARG A 126 10.45 0.23 -17.65
CA ARG A 126 10.38 -0.81 -16.62
C ARG A 126 11.03 -0.36 -15.31
N LEU A 127 12.22 0.24 -15.38
CA LEU A 127 12.91 0.77 -14.20
C LEU A 127 12.11 1.88 -13.52
N ILE A 128 11.51 2.79 -14.30
CA ILE A 128 10.61 3.83 -13.76
C ILE A 128 9.41 3.19 -13.04
N GLY A 129 8.81 2.14 -13.61
CA GLY A 129 7.72 1.41 -12.96
C GLY A 129 8.15 0.72 -11.65
N GLU A 130 9.36 0.17 -11.60
CA GLU A 130 9.93 -0.41 -10.37
C GLU A 130 10.23 0.66 -9.32
N ASP A 131 10.72 1.83 -9.74
CA ASP A 131 10.96 2.99 -8.86
C ASP A 131 9.64 3.52 -8.27
N ILE A 132 8.57 3.65 -9.07
CA ILE A 132 7.25 4.09 -8.59
C ILE A 132 6.72 3.13 -7.52
N LYS A 133 6.77 1.82 -7.77
CA LYS A 133 6.36 0.82 -6.77
C LYS A 133 7.16 0.92 -5.48
N ARG A 134 8.48 1.14 -5.59
CA ARG A 134 9.33 1.33 -4.40
C ARG A 134 8.95 2.59 -3.63
N MET A 135 8.64 3.67 -4.34
CA MET A 135 8.15 4.91 -3.72
C MET A 135 6.84 4.67 -3.00
N GLU A 136 5.86 4.01 -3.61
CA GLU A 136 4.58 3.66 -2.95
C GLU A 136 4.82 2.94 -1.62
N SER A 137 5.62 1.87 -1.61
CA SER A 137 5.95 1.16 -0.36
C SER A 137 6.67 2.03 0.67
N THR A 138 7.51 2.96 0.22
CA THR A 138 8.22 3.90 1.11
C THR A 138 7.27 4.92 1.73
N LEU A 139 6.32 5.44 0.94
CA LEU A 139 5.31 6.39 1.39
C LEU A 139 4.32 5.73 2.35
N GLU A 140 3.90 4.49 2.08
CA GLU A 140 3.09 3.70 3.01
C GLU A 140 3.82 3.50 4.35
N TYR A 141 5.09 3.12 4.30
CA TYR A 141 5.91 2.98 5.50
C TYR A 141 6.00 4.29 6.28
N GLU A 142 6.27 5.41 5.60
CA GLU A 142 6.33 6.73 6.22
C GLU A 142 4.99 7.13 6.85
N ALA A 143 3.86 6.89 6.17
CA ALA A 143 2.53 7.14 6.71
C ALA A 143 2.29 6.33 7.98
N THR A 144 2.67 5.05 8.02
CA THR A 144 2.55 4.24 9.25
C THR A 144 3.46 4.74 10.37
N LEU A 145 4.66 5.25 10.06
CA LEU A 145 5.54 5.84 11.07
C LEU A 145 4.95 7.14 11.64
N ARG A 146 4.33 7.98 10.80
CA ARG A 146 3.65 9.20 11.26
C ARG A 146 2.45 8.86 12.13
N LEU A 147 1.65 7.86 11.74
CA LEU A 147 0.53 7.34 12.55
C LEU A 147 1.01 6.83 13.91
N LYS A 148 2.13 6.08 13.95
CA LYS A 148 2.69 5.54 15.20
C LYS A 148 3.19 6.60 16.18
N LYS A 149 3.52 7.80 15.68
CA LYS A 149 3.93 8.95 16.50
C LYS A 149 2.75 9.82 16.93
N ASP A 150 1.54 9.53 16.46
CA ASP A 150 0.34 10.24 16.88
C ASP A 150 0.00 9.88 18.34
N VAL A 151 -0.37 10.88 19.12
CA VAL A 151 -0.73 10.73 20.54
C VAL A 151 -1.86 9.71 20.73
N ARG A 152 -2.80 9.63 19.77
CA ARG A 152 -3.90 8.66 19.81
C ARG A 152 -3.41 7.22 19.67
N TYR A 153 -2.33 6.99 18.93
CA TYR A 153 -1.73 5.66 18.81
C TYR A 153 -1.02 5.24 20.11
N GLU A 154 -0.36 6.18 20.79
CA GLU A 154 0.19 5.94 22.13
C GLU A 154 -0.91 5.66 23.17
N ASP A 155 -2.02 6.40 23.10
CA ASP A 155 -3.19 6.17 23.96
C ASP A 155 -3.80 4.78 23.73
N TYR A 156 -3.92 4.37 22.47
CA TYR A 156 -4.35 3.02 22.10
C TYR A 156 -3.46 1.93 22.71
N LEU A 157 -2.13 2.06 22.60
CA LEU A 157 -1.19 1.09 23.17
C LEU A 157 -1.30 1.01 24.69
N THR A 158 -1.52 2.16 25.34
CA THR A 158 -1.67 2.27 26.80
C THR A 158 -2.93 1.52 27.25
N HIS A 159 -4.05 1.75 26.59
CA HIS A 159 -5.32 1.08 26.88
C HIS A 159 -5.30 -0.41 26.52
N LEU A 160 -4.56 -0.81 25.49
CA LEU A 160 -4.37 -2.22 25.14
C LEU A 160 -3.56 -2.95 26.21
N LYS A 161 -2.54 -2.31 26.79
CA LYS A 161 -1.79 -2.85 27.94
C LYS A 161 -2.68 -2.96 29.17
N LEU A 162 -3.47 -1.92 29.46
CA LEU A 162 -4.40 -1.92 30.59
C LEU A 162 -5.46 -3.01 30.46
N LYS A 163 -6.00 -3.23 29.26
CA LYS A 163 -6.92 -4.34 28.96
C LYS A 163 -6.30 -5.68 29.33
N SER A 164 -5.05 -5.94 28.92
CA SER A 164 -4.35 -7.19 29.23
C SER A 164 -4.16 -7.39 30.73
N GLN A 165 -3.77 -6.33 31.45
CA GLN A 165 -3.62 -6.35 32.91
C GLN A 165 -4.95 -6.66 33.61
N LEU A 166 -6.04 -6.00 33.21
CA LEU A 166 -7.36 -6.26 33.77
C LEU A 166 -7.83 -7.69 33.51
N ILE A 167 -7.62 -8.22 32.31
CA ILE A 167 -7.96 -9.62 31.99
C ILE A 167 -7.19 -10.59 32.90
N GLU A 168 -5.90 -10.33 33.11
CA GLU A 168 -5.06 -11.14 34.00
C GLU A 168 -5.58 -11.09 35.45
N GLU A 169 -5.81 -9.89 36.00
CA GLU A 169 -6.33 -9.70 37.36
C GLU A 169 -7.69 -10.38 37.57
N ILE A 170 -8.62 -10.22 36.61
CA ILE A 170 -9.93 -10.86 36.65
C ILE A 170 -9.80 -12.39 36.54
N SER A 171 -8.90 -12.88 35.69
CA SER A 171 -8.64 -14.32 35.53
C SER A 171 -8.07 -14.96 36.79
N TYR A 172 -7.28 -14.21 37.58
CA TYR A 172 -6.83 -14.65 38.89
C TYR A 172 -7.94 -14.62 39.94
N LEU A 173 -8.83 -13.63 39.88
CA LEU A 173 -9.81 -13.39 40.92
C LEU A 173 -11.08 -14.25 40.78
N LEU A 174 -11.61 -14.43 39.57
CA LEU A 174 -12.86 -15.16 39.31
C LEU A 174 -12.87 -16.61 39.84
N PRO A 175 -11.80 -17.42 39.65
CA PRO A 175 -11.77 -18.80 40.17
C PRO A 175 -11.80 -18.89 41.70
N THR A 176 -11.51 -17.79 42.40
CA THR A 176 -11.49 -17.75 43.87
C THR A 176 -12.85 -17.45 44.51
N LEU A 177 -13.88 -17.20 43.69
CA LEU A 177 -15.24 -16.91 44.13
C LEU A 177 -16.10 -18.19 44.13
N PRO A 178 -16.62 -18.62 45.30
CA PRO A 178 -17.45 -19.83 45.38
C PRO A 178 -18.79 -19.64 44.67
N GLY A 179 -19.20 -20.64 43.87
CA GLY A 179 -20.48 -20.65 43.15
C GLY A 179 -20.50 -19.90 41.81
N ILE A 180 -19.37 -19.33 41.37
CA ILE A 180 -19.24 -18.63 40.09
C ILE A 180 -18.31 -19.43 39.18
N CYS A 181 -18.86 -20.03 38.12
CA CYS A 181 -18.09 -20.70 37.06
C CYS A 181 -18.12 -19.83 35.80
N ILE A 182 -17.23 -18.85 35.71
CA ILE A 182 -16.96 -18.13 34.47
C ILE A 182 -15.68 -18.74 33.87
N ASP A 183 -15.85 -19.72 32.97
CA ASP A 183 -14.71 -20.44 32.37
C ASP A 183 -13.88 -19.55 31.43
N LYS A 184 -14.50 -18.56 30.77
CA LYS A 184 -13.84 -17.58 29.88
C LYS A 184 -14.53 -16.23 29.90
N ILE A 185 -13.74 -15.17 30.05
CA ILE A 185 -14.22 -13.78 29.94
C ILE A 185 -14.37 -13.45 28.44
N HIS A 186 -15.61 -13.40 27.96
CA HIS A 186 -15.91 -12.88 26.64
C HIS A 186 -16.18 -11.38 26.72
N LEU A 187 -15.38 -10.57 26.01
CA LEU A 187 -15.47 -9.11 26.02
C LEU A 187 -16.83 -8.57 25.56
N ASP A 188 -17.58 -9.37 24.79
CA ASP A 188 -18.91 -9.01 24.29
C ASP A 188 -20.03 -9.27 25.30
N HIS A 189 -19.78 -10.07 26.34
CA HIS A 189 -20.74 -10.47 27.37
C HIS A 189 -20.36 -9.94 28.77
N LEU A 190 -19.58 -8.85 28.84
CA LEU A 190 -19.16 -8.26 30.12
C LEU A 190 -20.36 -7.82 30.98
N ASP A 191 -21.46 -7.37 30.37
CA ASP A 191 -22.66 -6.96 31.09
C ASP A 191 -23.38 -8.13 31.76
N GLU A 192 -23.39 -9.30 31.13
CA GLU A 192 -23.94 -10.53 31.70
C GLU A 192 -23.09 -11.01 32.89
N ALA A 193 -21.76 -10.96 32.75
CA ALA A 193 -20.82 -11.31 33.81
C ALA A 193 -20.93 -10.36 35.03
N ILE A 194 -21.07 -9.05 34.80
CA ILE A 194 -21.28 -8.06 35.86
C ILE A 194 -22.61 -8.33 36.58
N SER A 195 -23.67 -8.63 35.83
CA SER A 195 -25.00 -8.89 36.39
C SER A 195 -25.03 -10.17 37.23
N ALA A 196 -24.35 -11.23 36.77
CA ALA A 196 -24.23 -12.49 37.51
C ALA A 196 -23.48 -12.36 38.85
N LEU A 197 -22.56 -11.40 38.95
CA LEU A 197 -21.79 -11.15 40.18
C LEU A 197 -22.51 -10.23 41.18
N LYS A 198 -23.49 -9.44 40.70
CA LYS A 198 -24.34 -8.56 41.51
C LYS A 198 -25.59 -9.26 42.08
N ALA A 199 -25.96 -10.41 41.51
CA ALA A 199 -27.02 -11.28 41.99
C ALA A 199 -26.56 -12.13 43.20
#